data_AF-A0A431IGH8-F1
#
_entry.id   AF-A0A431IGH8-F1
#
_cell.length_a   1.000
_cell.length_b   1.000
_cell.length_c   1.000
_cell.angle_alpha   90.00
_cell.angle_beta   90.00
_cell.angle_gamma   90.00
#
_symmetry.space_group_name_H-M   'P 1'
#
loop_
_entity.id
_entity.type
_entity.pdbx_description
1 polymer ?
#
loop_
_entity_poly.entity_id
_entity_poly.type
_entity_poly.pdbx_seq_one_letter_code
_entity_poly.pdbx_strand_id
1 'polypeptide(L)'
;MSWKSIANTVGKIAPTLGSLLGGQAGASIGTLIATTLGVENSPESVSEALRINPEIAYKLAELESNQKVKLEELAVSVAIKEFESTTQNMTDVNATMQVEAKSEHFLSYSWRPLIGYSVAISSCGGVVITITAYIAALLGRPEGLTNLPMVLGALAGLNLTSMPVLGVASYFR
;
A
#
# COMPACT_ATOMS: atom_id res chain seq x y z
N MET A 1 -19.90 0.08 -2.71
CA MET A 1 -18.99 0.74 -3.66
C MET A 1 -18.02 1.60 -2.86
N SER A 2 -16.85 1.98 -3.39
CA SER A 2 -15.88 2.83 -2.65
C SER A 2 -15.49 4.05 -3.47
N TRP A 3 -15.12 5.16 -2.82
CA TRP A 3 -14.63 6.38 -3.50
C TRP A 3 -13.48 6.07 -4.45
N LYS A 4 -12.58 5.16 -4.05
CA LYS A 4 -11.46 4.67 -4.86
C LYS A 4 -11.91 3.96 -6.14
N SER A 5 -13.05 3.26 -6.11
CA SER A 5 -13.57 2.55 -7.29
C SER A 5 -14.10 3.50 -8.36
N ILE A 6 -14.62 4.67 -7.96
CA ILE A 6 -15.14 5.67 -8.91
C ILE A 6 -14.09 6.71 -9.32
N ALA A 7 -12.98 6.81 -8.58
CA ALA A 7 -11.85 7.70 -8.87
C ALA A 7 -11.30 7.57 -10.30
N ASN A 8 -11.25 6.36 -10.85
CA ASN A 8 -10.80 6.13 -12.22
C ASN A 8 -11.77 6.72 -13.26
N THR A 9 -13.07 6.66 -13.01
CA THR A 9 -14.08 7.23 -13.91
C THR A 9 -14.05 8.75 -13.84
N VAL A 10 -13.97 9.30 -12.63
CA VAL A 10 -13.83 10.74 -12.41
C VAL A 10 -12.52 11.24 -13.01
N GLY A 11 -11.41 10.53 -12.84
CA GLY A 11 -10.08 10.93 -13.34
C GLY A 11 -9.96 10.98 -14.86
N LYS A 12 -10.81 10.28 -15.62
CA LYS A 12 -10.89 10.42 -17.08
C LYS A 12 -11.50 11.75 -17.52
N ILE A 13 -12.33 12.35 -16.68
CA ILE A 13 -13.05 13.59 -16.95
C ILE A 13 -12.31 14.76 -16.30
N ALA A 14 -11.92 14.58 -15.04
CA ALA A 14 -11.23 15.55 -14.21
C ALA A 14 -10.03 14.91 -13.47
N PRO A 15 -8.82 14.94 -14.04
CA PRO A 15 -7.66 14.19 -13.53
C PRO A 15 -7.26 14.48 -12.08
N THR A 16 -7.23 15.76 -11.68
CA THR A 16 -6.82 16.22 -10.35
C THR A 16 -7.84 15.80 -9.31
N LEU A 17 -9.13 15.95 -9.61
CA LEU A 17 -10.22 15.48 -8.75
C LEU A 17 -10.20 13.95 -8.63
N GLY A 18 -9.96 13.23 -9.72
CA GLY A 18 -9.84 11.78 -9.69
C GLY A 18 -8.67 11.29 -8.82
N SER A 19 -7.50 11.93 -8.94
CA SER A 19 -6.33 11.62 -8.11
C SER A 19 -6.61 11.87 -6.62
N LEU A 20 -7.16 13.04 -6.29
CA LEU A 20 -7.54 13.41 -4.93
C LEU A 20 -8.65 12.49 -4.36
N LEU A 21 -9.59 12.06 -5.19
CA LEU A 21 -10.68 11.14 -4.84
C LEU A 21 -10.17 9.71 -4.54
N GLY A 22 -9.10 9.29 -5.22
CA GLY A 22 -8.48 7.98 -5.04
C GLY A 22 -7.46 7.91 -3.89
N GLY A 23 -6.99 9.06 -3.40
CA GLY A 23 -6.02 9.19 -2.30
C GLY A 23 -6.64 9.28 -0.91
N GLN A 24 -5.85 9.63 0.11
CA GLN A 24 -6.31 9.73 1.50
C GLN A 24 -7.39 10.80 1.71
N ALA A 25 -7.41 11.84 0.88
CA ALA A 25 -8.44 12.88 0.88
C ALA A 25 -9.77 12.45 0.22
N GLY A 26 -9.89 11.20 -0.22
CA GLY A 26 -10.98 10.74 -1.07
C GLY A 26 -12.38 10.96 -0.50
N ALA A 27 -12.59 10.76 0.80
CA ALA A 27 -13.89 10.98 1.42
C ALA A 27 -14.33 12.46 1.41
N SER A 28 -13.38 13.38 1.66
CA SER A 28 -13.63 14.82 1.64
C SER A 28 -13.91 15.33 0.23
N ILE A 29 -13.18 14.81 -0.76
CA ILE A 29 -13.35 15.15 -2.18
C ILE A 29 -14.65 14.56 -2.72
N GLY A 30 -14.99 13.34 -2.32
CA GLY A 30 -16.28 12.71 -2.62
C GLY A 30 -17.46 13.53 -2.09
N THR A 31 -17.32 14.08 -0.87
CA THR A 31 -18.31 15.00 -0.29
C THR A 31 -18.46 16.29 -1.09
N LEU A 32 -17.34 16.90 -1.51
CA LEU A 32 -17.33 18.10 -2.34
C LEU A 32 -18.02 17.85 -3.68
N ILE A 33 -17.69 16.74 -4.34
CA ILE A 33 -18.33 16.30 -5.59
C ILE A 33 -19.83 16.08 -5.36
N ALA A 34 -20.24 15.31 -4.36
CA ALA A 34 -21.65 15.05 -4.07
C ALA A 34 -22.44 16.35 -3.85
N THR A 35 -21.84 17.31 -3.14
CA THR A 35 -22.44 18.63 -2.89
C THR A 35 -22.57 19.44 -4.18
N THR A 36 -21.55 19.47 -5.04
CA THR A 36 -21.61 20.16 -6.34
C THR A 36 -22.65 19.53 -7.27
N LEU A 37 -22.83 18.21 -7.19
CA LEU A 37 -23.78 17.48 -8.02
C LEU A 37 -25.20 17.47 -7.44
N GLY A 38 -25.39 17.90 -6.18
CA GLY A 38 -26.69 17.91 -5.51
C GLY A 38 -27.22 16.51 -5.21
N VAL A 39 -26.33 15.52 -5.07
CA VAL A 39 -26.67 14.13 -4.79
C VAL A 39 -26.31 13.76 -3.36
N GLU A 40 -26.83 12.64 -2.89
CA GLU A 40 -26.45 12.11 -1.58
C GLU A 40 -24.93 11.86 -1.52
N ASN A 41 -24.34 12.12 -0.35
CA ASN A 41 -22.92 11.92 -0.08
C ASN A 41 -22.58 10.43 0.10
N SER A 42 -22.76 9.66 -0.98
CA SER A 42 -22.38 8.27 -1.07
C SER A 42 -21.69 7.98 -2.41
N PRO A 43 -20.66 7.11 -2.43
CA PRO A 43 -20.01 6.67 -3.67
C PRO A 43 -21.01 6.13 -4.69
N GLU A 44 -22.04 5.43 -4.21
CA GLU A 44 -23.10 4.84 -5.03
C GLU A 44 -23.91 5.93 -5.74
N SER A 45 -24.41 6.93 -5.00
CA SER A 45 -25.25 8.00 -5.56
C SER A 45 -24.48 8.87 -6.55
N VAL A 46 -23.20 9.15 -6.27
CA VAL A 46 -22.33 9.87 -7.21
C VAL A 46 -22.04 9.03 -8.47
N SER A 47 -21.80 7.72 -8.32
CA SER A 47 -21.56 6.83 -9.45
C SER A 47 -22.77 6.71 -10.36
N GLU A 48 -23.96 6.66 -9.79
CA GLU A 48 -25.20 6.51 -10.54
C GLU A 48 -25.54 7.83 -11.24
N ALA A 49 -25.32 8.97 -10.58
CA ALA A 49 -25.45 10.28 -11.22
C ALA A 49 -24.50 10.42 -12.42
N LEU A 50 -23.25 9.97 -12.30
CA LEU A 50 -22.26 9.95 -13.39
C LEU A 50 -22.70 9.05 -14.56
N ARG A 51 -23.41 7.96 -14.27
CA ARG A 51 -23.87 7.00 -15.28
C ARG A 51 -25.11 7.47 -16.04
N ILE A 52 -26.05 8.09 -15.32
CA ILE A 52 -27.34 8.52 -15.87
C ILE A 52 -27.20 9.85 -16.63
N ASN A 53 -26.39 10.79 -16.13
CA ASN A 53 -26.41 12.17 -16.61
C ASN A 53 -25.06 12.58 -17.23
N PRO A 54 -24.95 12.69 -18.56
CA PRO A 54 -23.71 13.14 -19.22
C PRO A 54 -23.35 14.60 -18.89
N GLU A 55 -24.32 15.44 -18.48
CA GLU A 55 -24.03 16.82 -18.03
C GLU A 55 -23.22 16.87 -16.72
N ILE A 56 -23.30 15.83 -15.88
CA ILE A 56 -22.50 15.73 -14.64
C ILE A 56 -21.00 15.74 -14.97
N ALA A 57 -20.61 15.10 -16.08
CA ALA A 57 -19.23 15.10 -16.54
C ALA A 57 -18.74 16.52 -16.90
N TYR A 58 -19.60 17.31 -17.55
CA TYR A 58 -19.28 18.70 -17.88
C TYR A 58 -19.11 19.55 -16.61
N LYS A 59 -20.02 19.42 -15.64
CA LYS A 59 -19.92 20.14 -14.35
C LYS A 59 -18.66 19.78 -13.56
N LEU A 60 -18.21 18.53 -13.62
CA LEU A 60 -16.95 18.11 -13.00
C LEU A 60 -15.73 18.70 -13.68
N ALA A 61 -15.70 18.68 -15.02
CA ALA A 61 -14.62 19.31 -15.79
C ALA A 61 -14.59 20.83 -15.57
N GLU A 62 -15.77 21.47 -15.49
CA GLU A 62 -15.90 22.89 -15.16
C GLU A 62 -15.42 23.20 -13.75
N LEU A 63 -15.80 22.38 -12.75
CA LEU A 63 -15.32 22.52 -11.37
C LEU A 63 -13.79 22.45 -11.30
N GLU A 64 -13.20 21.45 -11.97
CA GLU A 64 -11.75 21.32 -12.01
C GLU A 64 -11.09 22.50 -12.72
N SER A 65 -11.63 22.94 -13.86
CA SER A 65 -11.09 24.08 -14.61
C SER A 65 -11.16 25.37 -13.79
N ASN A 66 -12.28 25.62 -13.12
CA ASN A 66 -12.50 26.82 -12.32
C ASN A 66 -11.65 26.85 -11.04
N GLN A 67 -11.28 25.69 -10.51
CA GLN A 67 -10.54 25.58 -9.25
C GLN A 67 -9.17 24.93 -9.41
N LYS A 68 -8.64 24.86 -10.64
CA LYS A 68 -7.43 24.08 -10.96
C LYS A 68 -6.27 24.36 -10.02
N VAL A 69 -5.93 25.64 -9.83
CA VAL A 69 -4.83 26.05 -8.95
C VAL A 69 -5.07 25.61 -7.50
N LYS A 70 -6.29 25.79 -6.97
CA LYS A 70 -6.63 25.39 -5.60
C LYS A 70 -6.61 23.87 -5.42
N LEU A 71 -7.03 23.12 -6.44
CA LEU A 71 -7.00 21.65 -6.42
C LEU A 71 -5.57 21.12 -6.52
N GLU A 72 -4.72 21.74 -7.33
CA GLU A 72 -3.29 21.42 -7.40
C GLU A 72 -2.58 21.75 -6.08
N GLU A 73 -2.83 22.91 -5.48
CA GLU A 73 -2.33 23.26 -4.14
C GLU A 73 -2.80 22.26 -3.09
N LEU A 74 -4.07 21.87 -3.13
CA LEU A 74 -4.62 20.85 -2.23
C LEU A 74 -3.91 19.50 -2.45
N ALA A 75 -3.71 19.08 -3.69
CA ALA A 75 -3.01 17.83 -4.01
C ALA A 75 -1.57 17.82 -3.49
N VAL A 76 -0.84 18.92 -3.66
CA VAL A 76 0.51 19.07 -3.09
C VAL A 76 0.46 19.04 -1.56
N SER A 77 -0.49 19.75 -0.93
CA SER A 77 -0.60 19.77 0.53
C SER A 77 -0.94 18.40 1.13
N VAL A 78 -1.78 17.62 0.44
CA VAL A 78 -2.09 16.24 0.81
C VAL A 78 -0.82 15.41 0.68
N ALA A 79 -0.12 15.45 -0.46
CA ALA A 79 1.12 14.70 -0.64
C ALA A 79 2.16 15.02 0.45
N ILE A 80 2.34 16.30 0.80
CA ILE A 80 3.24 16.71 1.89
C ILE A 80 2.81 16.08 3.23
N LYS A 81 1.52 16.17 3.59
CA LYS A 81 1.00 15.56 4.82
C LYS A 81 1.14 14.04 4.84
N GLU A 82 1.02 13.38 3.69
CA GLU A 82 1.28 11.95 3.57
C GLU A 82 2.75 11.64 3.85
N PHE A 83 3.68 12.39 3.24
CA PHE A 83 5.11 12.25 3.52
C PHE A 83 5.46 12.54 4.98
N GLU A 84 4.87 13.57 5.58
CA GLU A 84 5.05 13.90 7.00
C GLU A 84 4.54 12.78 7.91
N SER A 85 3.34 12.25 7.65
CA SER A 85 2.78 11.11 8.40
C SER A 85 3.66 9.87 8.29
N THR A 86 4.15 9.55 7.09
CA THR A 86 5.09 8.44 6.88
C THR A 86 6.41 8.67 7.63
N THR A 87 6.96 9.89 7.57
CA THR A 87 8.21 10.25 8.25
C THR A 87 8.06 10.21 9.77
N GLN A 88 6.93 10.70 10.29
CA GLN A 88 6.60 10.66 11.71
C GLN A 88 6.48 9.21 12.20
N ASN A 89 5.73 8.38 11.49
CA ASN A 89 5.63 6.95 11.81
C ASN A 89 7.01 6.27 11.83
N MET A 90 7.88 6.56 10.87
CA MET A 90 9.26 6.04 10.86
C MET A 90 10.09 6.55 12.04
N THR A 91 9.93 7.82 12.40
CA THR A 91 10.64 8.45 13.52
C THR A 91 10.20 7.85 14.86
N ASP A 92 8.91 7.66 15.06
CA ASP A 92 8.33 7.07 16.27
C ASP A 92 8.75 5.59 16.42
N VAL A 93 8.77 4.83 15.33
CA VAL A 93 9.29 3.45 15.32
C VAL A 93 10.79 3.43 15.65
N ASN A 94 11.60 4.31 15.07
CA ASN A 94 13.03 4.39 15.39
C ASN A 94 13.29 4.80 16.84
N ALA A 95 12.49 5.72 17.38
CA ALA A 95 12.59 6.14 18.78
C ALA A 95 12.31 4.96 19.72
N THR A 96 11.26 4.18 19.45
CA THR A 96 10.94 2.97 20.25
C THR A 96 12.03 1.91 20.10
N MET A 97 12.58 1.68 18.90
CA MET A 97 13.70 0.76 18.67
C MET A 97 14.96 1.14 19.46
N GLN A 98 15.29 2.44 19.54
CA GLN A 98 16.43 2.90 20.33
C GLN A 98 16.22 2.69 21.84
N VAL A 99 14.99 2.84 22.32
CA VAL A 99 14.64 2.56 23.73
C VAL A 99 14.72 1.06 24.01
N GLU A 100 14.16 0.22 23.14
CA GLU A 100 14.25 -1.25 23.23
C GLU A 100 15.70 -1.73 23.26
N ALA A 101 16.55 -1.21 22.38
CA ALA A 101 17.96 -1.57 22.28
C ALA A 101 18.78 -1.18 23.53
N LYS A 102 18.36 -0.15 24.27
CA LYS A 102 19.00 0.30 25.51
C LYS A 102 18.42 -0.34 26.77
N SER A 103 17.40 -1.20 26.63
CA SER A 103 16.78 -1.86 27.78
C SER A 103 17.71 -2.90 28.44
N GLU A 104 17.60 -3.07 29.76
CA GLU A 104 18.42 -4.03 30.51
C GLU A 104 17.89 -5.48 30.38
N HIS A 105 16.69 -5.66 29.84
CA HIS A 105 16.05 -6.97 29.72
C HIS A 105 16.41 -7.65 28.39
N PHE A 106 17.05 -8.82 28.47
CA PHE A 106 17.48 -9.61 27.30
C PHE A 106 16.41 -9.78 26.22
N LEU A 107 15.20 -10.19 26.62
CA LEU A 107 14.11 -10.43 25.68
C LEU A 107 13.67 -9.14 24.95
N SER A 108 13.83 -7.98 25.57
CA SER A 108 13.39 -6.69 25.02
C SER A 108 14.34 -6.15 23.94
N TYR A 109 15.65 -6.32 24.06
CA TYR A 109 16.58 -5.92 22.99
C TYR A 109 16.88 -7.02 21.97
N SER A 110 16.68 -8.30 22.32
CA SER A 110 17.10 -9.44 21.47
C SER A 110 16.03 -9.97 20.53
N TRP A 111 14.73 -9.74 20.80
CA TRP A 111 13.65 -10.36 20.00
C TRP A 111 13.69 -9.96 18.52
N ARG A 112 13.99 -8.70 18.19
CA ARG A 112 14.14 -8.24 16.79
C ARG A 112 15.33 -8.91 16.09
N PRO A 113 16.57 -8.89 16.64
CA PRO A 113 17.68 -9.68 16.10
C PRO A 113 17.37 -11.16 15.92
N LEU A 114 16.68 -11.79 16.87
CA LEU A 114 16.31 -13.22 16.80
C LEU A 114 15.38 -13.51 15.60
N ILE A 115 14.39 -12.66 15.35
CA ILE A 115 13.54 -12.76 14.15
C ILE A 115 14.38 -12.53 12.89
N GLY A 116 15.30 -11.56 12.90
CA GLY A 116 16.23 -11.32 11.79
C GLY A 116 17.09 -12.54 11.45
N TYR A 117 17.67 -13.20 12.45
CA TYR A 117 18.43 -14.43 12.26
C TYR A 117 17.56 -15.58 11.74
N SER A 118 16.33 -15.72 12.23
CA SER A 118 15.38 -16.72 11.73
C SER A 118 15.09 -16.53 10.23
N VAL A 119 14.85 -15.29 9.78
CA VAL A 119 14.63 -14.96 8.36
C VAL A 119 15.90 -15.22 7.53
N ALA A 120 17.08 -14.90 8.05
CA ALA A 120 18.35 -15.18 7.39
C ALA A 120 18.56 -16.69 7.20
N ILE A 121 18.30 -17.50 8.24
CA ILE A 121 18.37 -18.96 8.18
C ILE A 121 17.36 -19.53 7.17
N SER A 122 16.12 -19.06 7.22
CA SER A 122 15.06 -19.44 6.26
C SER A 122 15.48 -19.16 4.80
N SER A 123 16.08 -18.00 4.55
CA SER A 123 16.56 -17.61 3.23
C SER A 123 17.72 -18.49 2.75
N CYS A 124 18.69 -18.76 3.62
CA CYS A 124 19.76 -19.71 3.33
C CYS A 124 19.21 -21.13 3.06
N GLY A 125 18.22 -21.56 3.83
CA GLY A 125 17.52 -22.83 3.62
C GLY A 125 16.90 -22.94 2.24
N GLY A 126 16.23 -21.89 1.75
CA GLY A 126 15.68 -21.84 0.38
C GLY A 126 16.74 -22.01 -0.70
N VAL A 127 17.91 -21.37 -0.54
CA VAL A 127 19.05 -21.52 -1.45
C VAL A 127 19.57 -22.96 -1.46
N VAL A 128 19.75 -23.55 -0.27
CA VAL A 128 20.23 -24.94 -0.13
C VAL A 128 19.23 -25.94 -0.74
N ILE A 129 17.93 -25.77 -0.50
CA ILE A 129 16.87 -26.59 -1.09
C ILE A 129 16.92 -26.52 -2.62
N THR A 130 17.08 -25.31 -3.17
CA THR A 130 17.18 -25.09 -4.61
C THR A 130 18.39 -25.81 -5.19
N ILE A 131 19.59 -25.61 -4.63
CA ILE A 131 20.82 -26.27 -5.08
C ILE A 131 20.67 -27.80 -5.02
N THR A 132 20.14 -28.32 -3.91
CA THR A 132 19.95 -29.77 -3.71
C THR A 132 18.98 -30.34 -4.74
N ALA A 133 17.87 -29.65 -5.04
CA ALA A 133 16.90 -30.09 -6.04
C ALA A 133 17.53 -30.15 -7.45
N TYR A 134 18.36 -29.17 -7.81
CA TYR A 134 19.08 -29.18 -9.09
C TYR A 134 20.13 -30.29 -9.17
N ILE A 135 20.90 -30.51 -8.10
CA ILE A 135 21.88 -31.63 -8.06
C ILE A 135 21.15 -32.97 -8.18
N ALA A 136 20.04 -33.17 -7.46
CA ALA A 136 19.25 -34.40 -7.54
C ALA A 136 18.70 -34.63 -8.97
N ALA A 137 18.26 -33.57 -9.66
CA ALA A 137 17.82 -33.66 -11.04
C ALA A 137 18.95 -34.09 -11.99
N LEU A 138 20.16 -33.56 -11.82
CA LEU A 138 21.35 -33.97 -12.59
C LEU A 138 21.72 -35.45 -12.35
N LEU A 139 21.41 -35.99 -11.18
CA LEU A 139 21.57 -37.40 -10.82
C LEU A 139 20.39 -38.29 -11.24
N GLY A 140 19.46 -37.77 -12.05
CA GLY A 140 18.32 -38.53 -12.58
C GLY A 140 17.08 -38.57 -11.68
N ARG A 141 17.00 -37.72 -10.65
CA ARG A 141 15.83 -37.59 -9.75
C ARG A 141 15.19 -36.20 -9.84
N PRO A 142 14.44 -35.89 -10.91
CA PRO A 142 13.92 -34.54 -11.16
C PRO A 142 12.67 -34.19 -10.35
N GLU A 143 12.06 -35.13 -9.62
CA GLU A 143 10.79 -34.94 -8.90
C GLU A 143 10.79 -33.75 -7.94
N GLY A 144 11.95 -33.42 -7.36
CA GLY A 144 12.12 -32.26 -6.48
C GLY A 144 11.92 -30.91 -7.16
N LEU A 145 12.13 -30.81 -8.48
CA LEU A 145 11.95 -29.56 -9.23
C LEU A 145 10.47 -29.19 -9.41
N THR A 146 9.58 -30.18 -9.47
CA THR A 146 8.13 -29.96 -9.62
C THR A 146 7.54 -29.24 -8.42
N ASN A 147 8.01 -29.59 -7.21
CA ASN A 147 7.53 -29.01 -5.96
C ASN A 147 8.30 -27.75 -5.54
N LEU A 148 9.42 -27.45 -6.19
CA LEU A 148 10.31 -26.34 -5.84
C LEU A 148 9.58 -24.98 -5.82
N PRO A 149 8.74 -24.61 -6.81
CA PRO A 149 8.01 -23.34 -6.77
C PRO A 149 7.07 -23.21 -5.58
N MET A 150 6.39 -24.30 -5.19
CA MET A 150 5.49 -24.32 -4.04
C MET A 150 6.26 -24.12 -2.73
N VAL A 151 7.38 -24.82 -2.55
CA VAL A 151 8.23 -24.71 -1.35
C VAL A 151 8.84 -23.32 -1.23
N LEU A 152 9.37 -22.77 -2.33
CA LEU A 152 9.90 -21.41 -2.35
C LEU A 152 8.82 -20.36 -2.12
N GLY A 153 7.61 -20.55 -2.67
CA GLY A 153 6.46 -19.69 -2.41
C GLY A 153 6.03 -19.68 -0.95
N ALA A 154 6.02 -20.84 -0.29
CA ALA A 154 5.73 -20.95 1.14
C ALA A 154 6.80 -20.24 1.99
N LEU A 155 8.09 -20.41 1.67
CA LEU A 155 9.19 -19.71 2.35
C LEU A 155 9.11 -18.19 2.14
N ALA A 156 8.78 -17.74 0.93
CA ALA A 156 8.58 -16.33 0.63
C ALA A 156 7.43 -15.74 1.47
N GLY A 157 6.31 -16.47 1.61
CA GLY A 157 5.18 -16.08 2.46
C GLY A 157 5.57 -15.91 3.94
N LEU A 158 6.33 -16.85 4.50
CA LEU A 158 6.84 -16.77 5.88
C LEU A 158 7.80 -15.60 6.10
N ASN A 159 8.66 -15.32 5.13
CA ASN A 159 9.59 -14.20 5.22
C ASN A 159 8.83 -12.85 5.11
N LEU A 160 7.83 -12.76 4.24
CA LEU A 160 7.04 -11.54 4.03
C LEU A 160 6.28 -11.11 5.29
N THR A 161 5.74 -12.06 6.08
CA THR A 161 5.04 -11.74 7.33
C THR A 161 5.98 -11.26 8.44
N SER A 162 7.27 -11.61 8.35
CA SER A 162 8.28 -11.26 9.35
C SER A 162 8.90 -9.86 9.13
N MET A 163 8.90 -9.34 7.89
CA MET A 163 9.51 -8.05 7.56
C MET A 163 8.83 -6.80 8.14
N PRO A 164 7.48 -6.72 8.23
CA PRO A 164 6.80 -5.61 8.91
C PRO A 164 7.12 -5.55 10.40
N VAL A 165 7.26 -6.71 11.05
CA VAL A 165 7.60 -6.83 12.48
C VAL A 165 8.99 -6.27 12.77
N LEU A 166 9.94 -6.48 11.85
CA LEU A 166 11.29 -5.94 11.93
C LEU A 166 11.38 -4.44 11.58
N GLY A 167 10.29 -3.81 11.13
CA GLY A 167 10.28 -2.41 10.71
C GLY A 167 10.98 -2.17 9.36
N VAL A 168 11.35 -3.23 8.64
CA VAL A 168 12.06 -3.14 7.35
C VAL A 168 11.09 -2.93 6.18
N ALA A 169 9.87 -3.49 6.28
CA ALA A 169 8.84 -3.34 5.26
C ALA A 169 7.62 -2.59 5.83
N SER A 170 7.68 -1.26 5.85
CA SER A 170 6.50 -0.40 5.96
C SER A 170 5.77 -0.20 4.62
N TYR A 171 6.24 -0.85 3.54
CA TYR A 171 5.92 -0.52 2.14
C TYR A 171 4.65 -1.18 1.55
N PHE A 172 3.71 -1.64 2.38
CA PHE A 172 2.43 -2.18 1.91
C PHE A 172 1.23 -1.52 2.60
N ARG A 173 1.16 -0.19 2.55
CA ARG A 173 -0.08 0.55 2.79
C ARG A 173 -0.40 1.44 1.60
#